data_AF-A0A9P7WZW3-F1
#
_entry.id   AF-A0A9P7WZW3-F1
#
_cell.length_a   1.000
_cell.length_b   1.000
_cell.length_c   1.000
_cell.angle_alpha   90.00
_cell.angle_beta   90.00
_cell.angle_gamma   90.00
#
_symmetry.space_group_name_H-M   'P 1'
#
loop_
_entity.id
_entity.type
_entity.pdbx_description
1 polymer ?
#
loop_
_entity_poly.entity_id
_entity_poly.type
_entity_poly.pdbx_seq_one_letter_code
_entity_poly.pdbx_strand_id
1 'polypeptide(L)'
;MAKELTRTLNSNGKRNAALIQHDGYGHTSLYESSLCTQALVRAYFINGTLPADTLCGVNYLPFLNGTASVPTGISSPLTWT
;
A
#
# COMPACT_ATOMS: atom_id res chain seq x y z
N MET A 1 -14.90 -13.00 6.19
CA MET A 1 -14.76 -12.23 7.45
C MET A 1 -14.25 -10.84 7.09
N ALA A 2 -15.14 -9.89 6.78
CA ALA A 2 -14.77 -8.64 6.08
C ALA A 2 -15.65 -7.45 6.50
N LYS A 3 -15.75 -7.22 7.81
CA LYS A 3 -16.39 -6.01 8.35
C LYS A 3 -15.71 -5.75 9.68
N GLU A 4 -15.34 -4.50 9.96
CA GLU A 4 -14.61 -4.05 11.15
C GLU A 4 -13.06 -4.14 11.12
N LEU A 5 -12.42 -3.44 10.16
CA LEU A 5 -11.10 -2.83 10.42
C LEU A 5 -11.32 -1.34 10.72
N THR A 6 -11.95 -1.11 11.87
CA THR A 6 -12.31 0.22 12.36
C THR A 6 -11.02 0.95 12.74
N ARG A 7 -10.74 2.03 11.99
CA ARG A 7 -9.64 2.98 12.19
C ARG A 7 -9.35 3.17 13.68
N THR A 8 -8.16 2.82 14.14
CA THR A 8 -7.81 2.98 15.54
C THR A 8 -7.85 4.47 15.91
N LEU A 9 -8.52 4.75 17.03
CA LEU A 9 -8.59 6.06 17.65
C LEU A 9 -7.64 6.05 18.85
N ASN A 10 -6.94 7.15 19.09
CA ASN A 10 -6.18 7.36 20.32
C ASN A 10 -7.11 7.79 21.47
N SER A 11 -6.54 7.99 22.67
CA SER A 11 -7.28 8.45 23.87
C SER A 11 -8.01 9.78 23.72
N ASN A 12 -7.66 10.58 22.71
CA ASN A 12 -8.29 11.86 22.39
C ASN A 12 -9.38 11.71 21.31
N GLY A 13 -9.78 10.48 20.96
CA GLY A 13 -10.78 10.20 19.94
C GLY A 13 -10.34 10.52 18.51
N LYS A 14 -9.04 10.76 18.28
CA LYS A 14 -8.49 11.06 16.95
C LYS A 14 -7.94 9.81 16.29
N ARG A 15 -8.16 9.68 14.99
CA ARG A 15 -7.59 8.62 14.15
C ARG A 15 -6.07 8.67 14.23
N ASN A 16 -5.45 7.59 14.71
CA ASN A 16 -3.99 7.51 14.88
C ASN A 16 -3.33 6.40 14.04
N ALA A 17 -4.13 5.52 13.43
CA ALA A 17 -3.66 4.63 12.37
C ALA A 17 -4.66 4.59 11.20
N ALA A 18 -4.12 4.21 10.04
CA ALA A 18 -4.85 4.00 8.80
C ALA A 18 -4.26 2.79 8.10
N LEU A 19 -5.13 2.06 7.41
CA LEU A 19 -4.75 0.90 6.63
C LEU A 19 -4.53 1.34 5.18
N ILE A 20 -3.37 1.01 4.64
CA ILE A 20 -3.13 1.04 3.20
C ILE A 20 -3.22 -0.39 2.68
N GLN A 21 -3.97 -0.60 1.61
CA GLN A 21 -3.98 -1.89 0.93
C GLN A 21 -2.86 -1.87 -0.12
N HIS A 22 -1.94 -2.83 -0.04
CA HIS A 22 -0.84 -2.97 -0.98
C HIS A 22 -1.12 -4.17 -1.88
N ASP A 23 -1.16 -3.93 -3.19
CA ASP A 23 -1.29 -4.95 -4.22
C ASP A 23 0.08 -5.23 -4.83
N GLY A 24 0.61 -6.42 -4.56
CA GLY A 24 1.98 -6.81 -4.83
C GLY A 24 2.13 -8.32 -4.98
N TYR A 25 3.36 -8.78 -5.16
CA TYR A 25 3.65 -10.17 -5.52
C TYR A 25 3.92 -11.05 -4.30
N GLY A 26 4.22 -10.49 -3.12
CA GLY A 26 4.61 -11.31 -1.98
C GLY A 26 4.76 -10.60 -0.64
N HIS A 27 5.64 -11.17 0.21
CA HIS A 27 5.82 -10.74 1.58
C HIS A 27 6.72 -9.50 1.69
N THR A 28 6.17 -8.47 2.35
CA THR A 28 6.77 -7.18 2.75
C THR A 28 6.54 -6.03 1.75
N SER A 29 5.38 -5.40 1.90
CA SER A 29 4.93 -4.23 1.12
C SER A 29 5.86 -3.01 1.12
N LEU A 30 6.81 -2.92 2.06
CA LEU A 30 7.80 -1.85 2.10
C LEU A 30 8.99 -2.07 1.17
N TYR A 31 9.33 -3.33 0.86
CA TYR A 31 10.43 -3.66 -0.05
C TYR A 31 9.96 -3.86 -1.48
N GLU A 32 8.67 -4.13 -1.68
CA GLU A 32 8.07 -4.10 -3.01
C GLU A 32 8.02 -2.66 -3.54
N SER A 33 8.52 -2.48 -4.77
CA SER A 33 8.70 -1.15 -5.33
C SER A 33 7.35 -0.52 -5.74
N SER A 34 6.76 0.23 -4.82
CA SER A 34 5.56 1.06 -5.05
C SER A 34 5.81 2.52 -4.65
N LEU A 35 5.76 3.42 -5.63
CA LEU A 35 5.86 4.88 -5.43
C LEU A 35 4.70 5.40 -4.57
N CYS A 36 3.50 4.83 -4.74
CA CYS A 36 2.32 5.15 -3.94
C CYS A 36 2.56 4.83 -2.46
N THR A 37 2.95 3.58 -2.16
CA THR A 37 3.22 3.16 -0.78
C THR A 37 4.37 3.96 -0.16
N GLN A 38 5.47 4.16 -0.89
CA GLN A 38 6.60 4.95 -0.40
C GLN A 38 6.22 6.40 -0.08
N ALA A 39 5.41 7.04 -0.92
CA ALA A 39 4.97 8.42 -0.69
C ALA A 39 4.11 8.54 0.58
N LEU A 40 3.14 7.62 0.77
CA LEU A 40 2.27 7.61 1.95
C LEU A 40 3.06 7.32 3.23
N VAL A 41 3.97 6.35 3.19
CA VAL A 41 4.84 6.01 4.33
C VAL A 41 5.74 7.19 4.71
N ARG A 42 6.35 7.87 3.72
CA ARG A 42 7.14 9.08 3.97
C ARG A 42 6.31 10.20 4.56
N ALA A 43 5.12 10.48 4.01
CA ALA A 43 4.23 11.51 4.54
C ALA A 43 3.78 11.21 5.99
N TYR A 44 3.56 9.94 6.32
CA TYR A 44 3.24 9.53 7.69
C TYR A 44 4.41 9.74 8.64
N PHE A 45 5.60 9.25 8.32
CA PHE A 45 6.76 9.33 9.23
C PHE A 45 7.39 10.72 9.32
N ILE A 46 7.39 11.49 8.22
CA ILE A 46 8.01 12.84 8.20
C ILE A 46 7.02 13.90 8.67
N ASN A 47 5.78 13.87 8.16
CA ASN A 47 4.80 14.93 8.40
C ASN A 47 3.72 14.55 9.43
N GLY A 48 3.69 13.30 9.92
CA GLY A 48 2.60 12.81 10.77
C GLY A 48 1.25 12.75 10.04
N THR A 49 1.24 12.76 8.70
CA THR A 49 0.00 12.83 7.92
C THR A 49 -0.58 11.43 7.73
N LEU A 50 -1.80 11.24 8.22
CA LEU A 50 -2.48 9.95 8.12
C LEU A 50 -3.07 9.74 6.71
N PRO A 51 -2.76 8.63 6.02
CA PRO A 51 -3.30 8.37 4.69
C PRO A 51 -4.82 8.14 4.71
N ALA A 52 -5.45 8.46 3.58
CA ALA A 52 -6.80 8.02 3.27
C ALA A 52 -6.80 6.52 2.93
N ASP A 53 -7.97 5.88 3.00
CA ASP A 53 -8.10 4.46 2.66
C ASP A 53 -7.84 4.31 1.15
N THR A 54 -6.67 3.75 0.81
CA THR A 54 -6.12 3.77 -0.56
C THR A 54 -5.54 2.40 -0.91
N LEU A 55 -5.71 2.00 -2.17
CA LEU A 55 -5.07 0.84 -2.79
C LEU A 55 -3.81 1.30 -3.55
N CYS A 56 -2.64 0.80 -3.16
CA CYS A 56 -1.37 1.07 -3.85
C CYS A 56 -0.86 -0.20 -4.52
N GLY A 57 -0.61 -0.13 -5.83
CA GLY A 57 0.04 -1.21 -6.58
C GLY A 57 1.55 -1.06 -6.69
N VAL A 58 2.22 -2.15 -7.04
CA VAL A 58 3.62 -2.20 -7.47
C VAL A 58 3.85 -1.54 -8.83
N ASN A 59 4.98 -0.84 -8.98
CA ASN A 59 5.34 -0.16 -10.23
C ASN A 59 6.25 -0.98 -11.13
N TYR A 60 6.93 -1.99 -10.58
CA TYR A 60 7.95 -2.77 -11.29
C TYR A 60 7.76 -4.25 -11.05
N LEU A 61 8.17 -5.05 -12.03
CA LEU A 61 8.15 -6.51 -11.92
C LEU A 61 9.37 -6.99 -11.11
N PRO A 62 9.20 -8.03 -10.28
CA PRO A 62 10.32 -8.63 -9.57
C PRO A 62 11.17 -9.33 -10.64
N PHE A 63 12.48 -9.08 -10.63
CA PHE A 63 13.47 -9.72 -11.52
C PHE A 63 13.58 -9.20 -12.96
N LEU A 64 12.78 -8.21 -13.38
CA LEU A 64 12.98 -7.55 -14.68
C LEU A 64 13.75 -6.23 -14.50
N ASN A 65 14.70 -5.99 -15.41
CA ASN A 65 15.44 -4.73 -15.46
C ASN A 65 14.43 -3.57 -15.59
N GLY A 66 14.66 -2.47 -14.86
CA GLY A 66 13.67 -1.46 -14.44
C GLY A 66 12.96 -0.66 -15.54
N THR A 67 13.02 -1.09 -16.80
CA THR A 67 12.26 -0.57 -17.93
C THR A 67 10.88 -1.23 -18.07
N ALA A 68 10.63 -2.36 -17.40
CA ALA A 68 9.31 -3.00 -17.39
C ALA A 68 8.46 -2.43 -16.24
N SER A 69 7.82 -1.28 -16.47
CA SER A 69 6.76 -0.80 -15.59
C SER A 69 5.54 -1.71 -15.70
N VAL A 70 4.92 -2.05 -14.58
CA VAL A 70 3.60 -2.71 -14.55
C VAL A 70 2.60 -1.77 -15.24
N PRO A 71 1.99 -2.13 -16.39
CA PRO A 71 0.93 -1.31 -16.98
C PRO A 71 -0.15 -1.01 -15.94
N THR A 72 -0.53 0.27 -15.80
CA THR A 72 -1.68 0.70 -15.00
C THR A 72 -2.95 0.08 -15.59
N GLY A 73 -3.25 -1.16 -15.21
CA GLY A 73 -4.31 -1.96 -15.84
C GLY A 73 -4.05 -3.47 -15.84
N ILE A 74 -2.83 -3.95 -15.54
CA ILE A 74 -2.65 -5.34 -15.13
C ILE A 74 -2.82 -5.43 -13.61
N SER A 75 -4.08 -5.43 -13.15
CA SER A 75 -4.37 -6.22 -11.95
C SER A 75 -3.78 -7.59 -12.24
N SER A 76 -2.75 -7.99 -11.51
CA SER A 76 -2.08 -9.26 -11.73
C SER A 76 -3.17 -10.33 -11.85
N PRO A 77 -3.35 -11.03 -12.99
CA PRO A 77 -4.25 -12.16 -13.06
C PRO A 77 -3.54 -13.36 -12.40
N LEU A 78 -2.99 -13.14 -11.21
CA LEU A 78 -2.73 -14.19 -10.27
C LEU A 78 -3.99 -14.23 -9.41
N THR A 79 -5.05 -14.82 -9.98
CA THR A 79 -6.16 -15.34 -9.19
C THR A 79 -5.56 -16.36 -8.23
N TRP A 80 -5.28 -15.93 -7.01
CA TRP A 80 -5.00 -16.82 -5.90
C TRP A 80 -6.31 -17.56 -5.57
N THR A 81 -6.57 -18.67 -6.28
CA THR A 81 -7.45 -19.75 -5.80
C THR A 81 -6.82 -20.39 -4.57
#